data_AF-A0A944MWY3-F1
#
_entry.id   AF-A0A944MWY3-F1
#
_cell.length_a   1.000
_cell.length_b   1.000
_cell.length_c   1.000
_cell.angle_alpha   90.00
_cell.angle_beta   90.00
_cell.angle_gamma   90.00
#
_symmetry.space_group_name_H-M   'P 1'
#
loop_
_entity.id
_entity.type
_entity.pdbx_description
1 polymer ?
#
loop_
_entity_poly.entity_id
_entity_poly.type
_entity_poly.pdbx_seq_one_letter_code
_entity_poly.pdbx_strand_id
1 'polypeptide(L)'
;MRIEETALRPEAWGWHLLGLINPLVVIAGNLLGGPFVAAGVIYMLGIGPFLDFFLGTSIRHRPARESGRPFEVMLYAHAFLQLIAVCTLLQLASSRVPLWIVVVAAVSTGINSGASGLIVAHE
;
A
#
# COMPACT_ATOMS: atom_id res chain seq x y z
N MET A 1 23.60 13.48 -36.47
CA MET A 1 22.50 12.53 -36.27
C MET A 1 21.81 12.92 -34.97
N ARG A 2 20.71 13.68 -35.04
CA ARG A 2 19.96 14.13 -33.87
C ARG A 2 19.17 12.91 -33.39
N ILE A 3 19.56 12.33 -32.25
CA ILE A 3 18.76 11.28 -31.62
C ILE A 3 17.42 11.95 -31.29
N GLU A 4 16.36 11.53 -31.95
CA GLU A 4 15.01 11.88 -31.55
C GLU A 4 14.84 11.39 -30.12
N GLU A 5 14.84 12.33 -29.18
CA GLU A 5 14.42 12.11 -27.82
C GLU A 5 12.96 11.69 -27.89
N THR A 6 12.73 10.38 -27.98
CA THR A 6 11.39 9.77 -27.93
C THR A 6 10.75 10.25 -26.64
N ALA A 7 9.87 11.25 -26.75
CA ALA A 7 9.16 11.83 -25.61
C ALA A 7 8.48 10.70 -24.84
N LEU A 8 9.05 10.34 -23.70
CA LEU A 8 8.55 9.25 -22.89
C LEU A 8 7.15 9.63 -22.43
N ARG A 9 6.17 8.77 -22.70
CA ARG A 9 4.82 9.00 -22.20
C ARG A 9 4.81 8.82 -20.67
N PRO A 10 3.98 9.57 -19.95
CA PRO A 10 3.77 9.36 -18.53
C PRO A 10 3.36 7.92 -18.24
N GLU A 11 3.64 7.45 -17.02
CA GLU A 11 3.27 6.10 -16.59
C GLU A 11 1.76 5.86 -16.65
N ALA A 12 1.40 4.62 -16.94
CA ALA A 12 0.01 4.22 -16.95
C ALA A 12 -0.51 4.26 -15.51
N TRP A 13 -1.48 5.13 -15.25
CA TRP A 13 -1.96 5.41 -13.90
C TRP A 13 -2.45 4.17 -13.14
N GLY A 14 -2.94 3.15 -13.86
CA GLY A 14 -3.37 1.89 -13.26
C GLY A 14 -2.29 1.16 -12.46
N TRP A 15 -1.00 1.43 -12.69
CA TRP A 15 0.08 0.84 -11.88
C TRP A 15 0.09 1.37 -10.45
N HIS A 16 -0.35 2.61 -10.20
CA HIS A 16 -0.42 3.16 -8.85
C HIS A 16 -1.52 2.50 -8.00
N LEU A 17 -2.51 1.84 -8.62
CA LEU A 17 -3.52 1.04 -7.91
C LEU A 17 -2.91 -0.15 -7.18
N LEU A 18 -1.71 -0.60 -7.55
CA LEU A 18 -0.97 -1.62 -6.81
C LEU A 18 -0.67 -1.18 -5.37
N GLY A 19 -0.57 0.13 -5.11
CA GLY A 19 -0.43 0.68 -3.77
C GLY A 19 -1.60 0.32 -2.84
N LEU A 20 -2.80 0.06 -3.40
CA LEU A 20 -3.99 -0.33 -2.64
C LEU A 20 -3.99 -1.81 -2.23
N ILE A 21 -3.03 -2.62 -2.68
CA ILE A 21 -2.95 -4.03 -2.31
C ILE A 21 -2.69 -4.18 -0.81
N ASN A 22 -1.74 -3.41 -0.26
CA ASN A 22 -1.38 -3.50 1.15
C ASN A 22 -2.57 -3.24 2.11
N PRO A 23 -3.36 -2.16 1.96
CA PRO A 23 -4.52 -1.94 2.82
C PRO A 23 -5.57 -3.05 2.68
N LEU A 24 -5.79 -3.60 1.48
CA LEU A 24 -6.71 -4.73 1.29
C LEU A 24 -6.22 -6.00 1.99
N VAL A 25 -4.92 -6.28 1.94
CA VAL A 25 -4.31 -7.43 2.64
C VAL A 25 -4.48 -7.28 4.16
N VAL A 26 -4.27 -6.08 4.72
CA VAL A 26 -4.47 -5.83 6.15
C VAL A 26 -5.94 -6.00 6.55
N ILE A 27 -6.87 -5.44 5.78
CA ILE A 27 -8.31 -5.58 6.04
C ILE A 27 -8.70 -7.07 6.04
N ALA A 28 -8.27 -7.81 5.03
CA ALA A 28 -8.52 -9.25 4.94
C ALA A 28 -7.92 -10.01 6.14
N GLY A 29 -6.68 -9.68 6.51
CA GLY A 29 -6.01 -10.26 7.68
C GLY A 29 -6.77 -10.03 8.98
N ASN A 30 -7.26 -8.81 9.21
CA ASN A 30 -8.06 -8.46 10.39
C ASN A 30 -9.41 -9.22 10.41
N LEU A 31 -10.07 -9.35 9.26
CA LEU A 31 -11.35 -10.07 9.14
C LEU A 31 -11.22 -11.58 9.33
N LEU A 32 -10.15 -12.18 8.81
CA LEU A 32 -9.88 -13.62 8.96
C LEU A 32 -9.35 -13.98 10.36
N GLY A 33 -8.62 -13.05 11.00
CA GLY A 33 -8.01 -13.26 12.31
C GLY A 33 -6.89 -14.30 12.28
N GLY A 34 -6.53 -14.82 13.47
CA GLY A 34 -5.48 -15.84 13.59
C GLY A 34 -4.14 -15.38 13.00
N PRO A 35 -3.36 -16.27 12.33
CA PRO A 35 -2.06 -15.89 11.77
C PRO A 35 -2.17 -14.90 10.58
N PHE A 36 -3.35 -14.78 9.96
CA PHE A 36 -3.54 -13.91 8.79
C PHE A 36 -3.38 -12.42 9.11
N VAL A 37 -3.48 -12.01 10.38
CA VAL A 37 -3.23 -10.64 10.80
C VAL A 37 -1.80 -10.17 10.51
N ALA A 38 -0.85 -11.11 10.39
CA ALA A 38 0.54 -10.81 10.05
C ALA A 38 0.77 -10.56 8.54
N ALA A 39 -0.24 -10.79 7.69
CA ALA A 39 -0.08 -10.73 6.24
C ALA A 39 0.39 -9.35 5.73
N GLY A 40 -0.11 -8.26 6.31
CA GLY A 40 0.34 -6.90 5.97
C GLY A 40 1.80 -6.65 6.33
N VAL A 41 2.25 -7.14 7.49
CA VAL A 41 3.67 -7.08 7.90
C VAL A 41 4.54 -7.86 6.92
N ILE A 42 4.16 -9.09 6.61
CA ILE A 42 4.91 -9.97 5.70
C ILE A 42 4.95 -9.35 4.29
N TYR A 43 3.84 -8.80 3.83
CA TYR A 43 3.77 -8.13 2.54
C TYR A 43 4.70 -6.93 2.49
N MET A 44 4.60 -6.02 3.47
CA MET A 44 5.33 -4.76 3.42
C MET A 44 6.81 -4.87 3.77
N LEU A 45 7.19 -5.76 4.69
CA LEU A 45 8.58 -5.90 5.16
C LEU A 45 9.30 -7.11 4.59
N GLY A 46 8.57 -8.08 4.05
CA GLY A 46 9.14 -9.28 3.41
C GLY A 46 9.06 -9.19 1.90
N ILE A 47 7.84 -9.21 1.36
CA ILE A 47 7.59 -9.32 -0.08
C ILE A 47 8.00 -8.04 -0.81
N GLY A 48 7.61 -6.86 -0.31
CA GLY A 48 7.93 -5.56 -0.93
C GLY A 48 9.43 -5.36 -1.16
N PRO A 49 10.28 -5.39 -0.12
CA PRO A 49 11.72 -5.23 -0.27
C PRO A 49 12.37 -6.28 -1.17
N PHE A 50 11.84 -7.50 -1.15
CA PHE A 50 12.30 -8.55 -2.06
C PHE A 50 11.99 -8.19 -3.50
N LEU A 51 10.74 -7.81 -3.81
CA LEU A 51 10.35 -7.36 -5.15
C LEU A 51 11.18 -6.16 -5.60
N ASP A 52 11.39 -5.17 -4.74
CA ASP A 52 12.21 -3.98 -5.06
C ASP A 52 13.65 -4.38 -5.42
N PHE A 53 14.23 -5.33 -4.69
CA PHE A 53 15.58 -5.83 -4.97
C PHE A 53 15.68 -6.54 -6.33
N PHE A 54 14.69 -7.35 -6.70
CA PHE A 54 14.71 -8.10 -7.96
C PHE A 54 14.28 -7.28 -9.18
N LEU A 55 13.34 -6.35 -9.02
CA LEU A 55 12.84 -5.52 -10.12
C LEU A 55 13.79 -4.34 -10.42
N GLY A 56 14.56 -3.89 -9.43
CA GLY A 56 15.51 -2.79 -9.58
C GLY A 56 14.83 -1.45 -9.86
N THR A 57 15.63 -0.44 -10.21
CA THR A 57 15.15 0.93 -10.49
C THR A 57 15.05 1.20 -11.98
N SER A 58 14.05 1.99 -12.39
CA SER A 58 13.95 2.46 -13.77
C SER A 58 15.09 3.46 -14.07
N ILE A 59 15.82 3.22 -15.16
CA ILE A 59 16.93 4.09 -15.62
C ILE A 59 16.40 5.38 -16.29
N ARG A 60 15.12 5.41 -16.67
CA ARG A 60 14.53 6.52 -17.43
C ARG A 60 13.40 7.18 -16.64
N HIS A 61 13.63 8.43 -16.21
CA HIS A 61 12.62 9.24 -15.56
C HIS A 61 11.53 9.61 -16.58
N ARG A 62 10.30 9.15 -16.35
CA ARG A 62 9.15 9.54 -17.18
C ARG A 62 8.61 10.88 -16.68
N PRO A 63 8.06 11.73 -17.58
CA PRO A 63 7.50 13.01 -17.17
C PRO A 63 6.24 12.80 -16.31
N ALA A 64 6.08 13.65 -15.31
CA ALA A 64 4.87 13.69 -14.48
C ALA A 64 3.64 13.96 -15.34
N ARG A 65 2.48 13.39 -14.96
CA ARG A 65 1.22 13.69 -15.66
C ARG A 65 0.80 15.12 -15.34
N GLU A 66 0.24 15.80 -16.33
CA GLU A 66 -0.27 17.17 -16.16
C GLU A 66 -1.51 17.26 -15.26
N SER A 67 -2.24 16.14 -15.06
CA SER A 67 -3.44 16.10 -14.22
C SER A 67 -3.17 15.47 -12.84
N GLY A 68 -3.33 16.24 -11.76
CA GLY A 68 -3.22 15.75 -10.38
C GLY A 68 -4.45 15.00 -9.84
N ARG A 69 -5.61 15.09 -10.49
CA ARG A 69 -6.87 14.48 -10.02
C ARG A 69 -6.78 12.98 -9.71
N PRO A 70 -6.09 12.14 -10.53
CA PRO A 70 -6.00 10.71 -10.25
C PRO A 70 -5.21 10.39 -8.97
N PHE A 71 -4.23 11.22 -8.60
CA PHE A 71 -3.45 11.08 -7.37
C PHE A 71 -4.23 11.56 -6.15
N GLU A 72 -5.02 12.62 -6.28
CA GLU A 72 -5.97 13.07 -5.25
C GLU A 72 -7.01 11.98 -4.92
N VAL A 73 -7.56 11.31 -5.93
CA VAL A 73 -8.46 10.15 -5.74
C VAL A 73 -7.74 9.03 -4.98
N MET A 74 -6.47 8.79 -5.27
CA MET A 74 -5.67 7.75 -4.61
C MET A 74 -5.39 8.07 -3.14
N LEU A 75 -5.16 9.34 -2.81
CA LEU A 75 -5.08 9.82 -1.43
C LEU A 75 -6.37 9.53 -0.67
N TYR A 76 -7.52 9.93 -1.23
CA TYR A 76 -8.81 9.64 -0.59
C TYR A 76 -9.09 8.14 -0.47
N ALA A 77 -8.70 7.35 -1.46
CA ALA A 77 -8.83 5.89 -1.42
C ALA A 77 -8.02 5.27 -0.29
N HIS A 78 -6.75 5.67 -0.11
CA HIS A 78 -5.92 5.18 0.99
C HIS A 78 -6.48 5.61 2.35
N ALA A 79 -6.88 6.88 2.50
CA ALA A 79 -7.48 7.36 3.74
C ALA A 79 -8.77 6.58 4.10
N PHE A 80 -9.62 6.34 3.12
CA PHE A 80 -10.86 5.57 3.29
C PHE A 80 -10.58 4.11 3.66
N LEU A 81 -9.66 3.45 2.94
CA LEU A 81 -9.29 2.07 3.26
C LEU A 81 -8.60 1.96 4.63
N GLN A 82 -7.81 2.95 5.03
CA GLN A 82 -7.21 2.98 6.37
C GLN A 82 -8.28 3.08 7.46
N LEU A 83 -9.33 3.87 7.24
CA LEU A 83 -10.47 3.90 8.16
C LEU A 83 -11.12 2.51 8.29
N ILE A 84 -11.34 1.82 7.17
CA ILE A 84 -11.86 0.45 7.17
C ILE A 84 -10.92 -0.50 7.91
N ALA A 85 -9.60 -0.42 7.69
CA ALA A 85 -8.61 -1.24 8.37
C ALA A 85 -8.64 -1.04 9.90
N VAL A 86 -8.80 0.20 10.36
CA VAL A 86 -8.97 0.51 11.78
C VAL A 86 -10.29 -0.07 12.31
N CYS A 87 -11.39 0.07 11.57
CA CYS A 87 -12.67 -0.53 11.97
C CYS A 87 -12.58 -2.06 12.13
N THR A 88 -11.94 -2.75 11.18
CA THR A 88 -11.77 -4.21 11.26
C THR A 88 -10.79 -4.63 12.37
N LEU A 89 -9.76 -3.82 12.66
CA LEU A 89 -8.89 -4.02 13.81
C LEU A 89 -9.69 -3.91 15.13
N LEU A 90 -10.52 -2.88 15.27
CA LEU A 90 -11.35 -2.69 16.47
C LEU A 90 -12.37 -3.82 16.62
N GLN A 91 -12.97 -4.27 15.51
CA GLN A 91 -13.84 -5.43 15.50
C GLN A 91 -13.11 -6.71 15.96
N LEU A 92 -11.90 -6.96 15.45
CA LEU A 92 -11.06 -8.08 15.89
C LEU A 92 -10.71 -7.96 17.38
N ALA A 93 -10.32 -6.77 17.85
CA ALA A 93 -9.98 -6.50 19.24
C ALA A 93 -11.16 -6.69 20.21
N SER A 94 -12.38 -6.42 19.74
CA SER A 94 -13.61 -6.67 20.50
C SER A 94 -14.01 -8.16 20.57
N SER A 95 -13.38 -9.01 19.76
CA SER A 95 -13.61 -10.45 19.74
C SER A 95 -12.79 -11.16 20.81
N ARG A 96 -13.15 -12.41 21.16
CA ARG A 96 -12.44 -13.22 22.17
C ARG A 96 -11.13 -13.84 21.64
N VAL A 97 -10.34 -13.07 20.90
CA VAL A 97 -9.03 -13.51 20.39
C VAL A 97 -7.93 -13.26 21.42
N PRO A 98 -6.82 -14.03 21.38
CA PRO A 98 -5.67 -13.78 22.23
C PRO A 98 -5.09 -12.38 22.03
N LEU A 99 -4.62 -11.73 23.10
CA LEU A 99 -4.04 -10.38 23.05
C LEU A 99 -2.90 -10.26 22.02
N TRP A 100 -2.05 -11.27 21.89
CA TRP A 100 -0.94 -11.25 20.96
C TRP A 100 -1.40 -11.14 19.50
N ILE A 101 -2.56 -11.72 19.13
CA ILE A 101 -3.15 -11.59 17.80
C ILE A 101 -3.54 -10.14 17.55
N VAL A 102 -4.16 -9.49 18.54
CA VAL A 102 -4.56 -8.07 18.46
C VAL A 102 -3.34 -7.17 18.32
N VAL A 103 -2.27 -7.45 19.06
CA VAL A 103 -1.01 -6.69 18.97
C VAL A 103 -0.41 -6.81 17.57
N VAL A 104 -0.30 -8.03 17.02
CA VAL A 104 0.22 -8.23 15.66
C VAL A 104 -0.67 -7.54 14.62
N ALA A 105 -1.99 -7.63 14.76
CA ALA A 105 -2.94 -6.93 13.90
C ALA A 105 -2.79 -5.41 13.97
N ALA A 106 -2.56 -4.85 15.17
CA ALA A 106 -2.34 -3.43 15.37
C ALA A 106 -1.02 -2.97 14.72
N VAL A 107 0.07 -3.73 14.87
CA VAL A 107 1.35 -3.45 14.20
C VAL A 107 1.18 -3.50 12.68
N SER A 108 0.52 -4.53 12.16
CA SER A 108 0.21 -4.70 10.73
C SER A 108 -0.59 -3.50 10.18
N THR A 109 -1.63 -3.08 10.90
CA THR A 109 -2.47 -1.94 10.54
C THR A 109 -1.72 -0.60 10.63
N GLY A 110 -0.83 -0.46 11.61
CA GLY A 110 0.03 0.72 11.76
C GLY A 110 1.06 0.87 10.64
N ILE A 111 1.72 -0.23 10.25
CA ILE A 111 2.65 -0.25 9.10
C ILE A 111 1.92 0.13 7.81
N ASN A 112 0.70 -0.39 7.60
CA ASN A 112 -0.11 0.00 6.46
C ASN A 112 -0.42 1.51 6.44
N SER A 113 -0.71 2.11 7.59
CA SER A 113 -0.92 3.56 7.68
C SER A 113 0.32 4.34 7.26
N GLY A 114 1.51 3.94 7.74
CA GLY A 114 2.78 4.59 7.40
C GLY A 114 3.11 4.45 5.92
N ALA A 115 2.98 3.25 5.37
CA ALA A 115 3.20 2.95 3.96
C ALA A 115 2.28 3.77 3.05
N SER A 116 0.98 3.83 3.39
CA SER A 116 -0.02 4.62 2.65
C SER A 116 0.33 6.11 2.63
N GLY A 117 0.81 6.65 3.76
CA GLY A 117 1.24 8.04 3.86
C GLY A 117 2.47 8.36 3.00
N LEU A 118 3.45 7.45 2.94
CA LEU A 118 4.62 7.60 2.09
C LEU A 118 4.26 7.57 0.60
N ILE A 119 3.40 6.63 0.19
CA ILE A 119 2.97 6.51 -1.21
C ILE A 119 2.27 7.80 -1.65
N VAL A 120 1.35 8.34 -0.84
CA VAL A 120 0.66 9.58 -1.18
C VAL A 120 1.59 10.79 -1.20
N ALA A 121 2.57 10.87 -0.29
CA ALA A 121 3.49 12.00 -0.24
C ALA A 121 4.51 12.00 -1.39
N HIS A 122 4.75 10.84 -2.01
CA HIS A 122 5.71 10.67 -3.10
C HIS A 122 5.08 10.93 -4.48
N GLU A 123 3.75 10.87 -4.60
CA GLU A 123 2.99 11.10 -5.85
C GLU A 123 2.53 12.57 -5.97
#